data_AF-A0A350XKT3-F1
#
_entry.id   AF-A0A350XKT3-F1
#
_cell.length_a   1.000
_cell.length_b   1.000
_cell.length_c   1.000
_cell.angle_alpha   90.00
_cell.angle_beta   90.00
_cell.angle_gamma   90.00
#
_symmetry.space_group_name_H-M   'P 1'
#
loop_
_entity.id
_entity.type
_entity.pdbx_description
1 polymer ?
#
loop_
_entity_poly.entity_id
_entity_poly.type
_entity_poly.pdbx_seq_one_letter_code
_entity_poly.pdbx_strand_id
1 'polypeptide(L)'
;MFDLDRVSIIAIATGSILFFLRRSLRYMRYFQQEEYYPDRFTRWWLEKRAFDSRGTVVAITAGLATLGVAELNLPLALPISIVAAAILGIIAFREEDPRKVGKLTLKMTQRVTRIYRLALVIYTIAILLVAAGFFHNASPVAVGWFWLVQIIFFQTTFAWLIAANGILWPGEKRIQDGFMQEAKAILGKVDP
;
A
#
# COMPACT_ATOMS: atom_id res chain seq x y z
N MET A 1 0.08 -18.84 27.99
CA MET A 1 -0.80 -17.65 28.05
C MET A 1 -0.48 -16.82 26.81
N PHE A 2 -1.41 -16.67 25.87
CA PHE A 2 -1.15 -15.87 24.66
C PHE A 2 -0.95 -14.41 25.08
N ASP A 3 0.18 -13.83 24.66
CA ASP A 3 0.47 -12.42 24.86
C ASP A 3 -0.46 -11.60 23.95
N LEU A 4 -1.49 -11.00 24.55
CA LEU A 4 -2.56 -10.28 23.84
C LEU A 4 -2.00 -9.12 23.00
N ASP A 5 -0.89 -8.52 23.42
CA ASP A 5 -0.26 -7.40 22.72
C ASP A 5 0.42 -7.87 21.44
N ARG A 6 1.07 -9.04 21.48
CA ARG A 6 1.63 -9.69 20.27
C ARG A 6 0.56 -10.04 19.26
N VAL A 7 -0.58 -10.55 19.71
CA VAL A 7 -1.73 -10.83 18.84
C VAL A 7 -2.28 -9.54 18.23
N SER A 8 -2.29 -8.44 18.99
CA SER A 8 -2.71 -7.12 18.51
C SER A 8 -1.81 -6.64 17.36
N ILE A 9 -0.48 -6.76 17.50
CA ILE A 9 0.48 -6.40 16.45
C ILE A 9 0.23 -7.19 15.16
N ILE A 10 -0.01 -8.51 15.29
CA ILE A 10 -0.34 -9.37 14.13
C ILE A 10 -1.64 -8.90 13.47
N ALA A 11 -2.68 -8.58 14.25
CA ALA A 11 -3.95 -8.10 13.74
C ALA A 11 -3.80 -6.78 12.98
N ILE A 12 -3.02 -5.83 13.51
CA ILE A 12 -2.74 -4.54 12.87
C ILE A 12 -2.00 -4.74 11.55
N ALA A 13 -0.92 -5.54 11.54
CA ALA A 13 -0.14 -5.81 10.33
C ALA A 13 -1.00 -6.48 9.25
N THR A 14 -1.83 -7.44 9.64
CA THR A 14 -2.76 -8.13 8.73
C THR A 14 -3.79 -7.16 8.14
N GLY A 15 -4.44 -6.35 8.98
CA GLY A 15 -5.41 -5.34 8.54
C GLY A 15 -4.79 -4.31 7.59
N SER A 16 -3.55 -3.90 7.86
CA SER A 16 -2.80 -2.97 7.04
C SER A 16 -2.44 -3.55 5.66
N ILE A 17 -1.99 -4.80 5.59
CA ILE A 17 -1.76 -5.52 4.32
C ILE A 17 -3.05 -5.65 3.51
N LEU A 18 -4.16 -6.04 4.16
CA LEU A 18 -5.47 -6.16 3.51
C LEU A 18 -5.97 -4.81 2.97
N PHE A 19 -5.73 -3.74 3.72
CA PHE A 19 -6.05 -2.38 3.28
C PHE A 19 -5.22 -1.99 2.05
N PHE A 20 -3.91 -2.23 2.09
CA PHE A 20 -3.01 -1.93 0.99
C PHE A 20 -3.38 -2.70 -0.30
N LEU A 21 -3.79 -3.97 -0.21
CA LEU A 21 -4.21 -4.78 -1.37
C LEU A 21 -5.28 -4.09 -2.21
N ARG A 22 -6.27 -3.48 -1.58
CA ARG A 22 -7.35 -2.78 -2.31
C ARG A 22 -6.95 -1.37 -2.67
N ARG A 23 -6.39 -0.63 -1.72
CA ARG A 23 -6.05 0.78 -1.88
C ARG A 23 -4.99 1.00 -2.96
N SER A 24 -4.00 0.14 -3.05
CA SER A 24 -2.94 0.24 -4.06
C SER A 24 -3.46 0.03 -5.49
N LEU A 25 -4.52 -0.76 -5.73
CA LEU A 25 -5.16 -0.86 -7.05
C LEU A 25 -5.71 0.48 -7.52
N ARG A 26 -6.25 1.28 -6.60
CA ARG A 26 -6.77 2.62 -6.92
C ARG A 26 -5.65 3.55 -7.36
N TYR A 27 -4.55 3.58 -6.63
CA TYR A 27 -3.37 4.37 -7.02
C TYR A 27 -2.75 3.84 -8.32
N MET A 28 -2.72 2.52 -8.51
CA MET A 28 -2.20 1.91 -9.73
C MET A 28 -2.96 2.37 -10.98
N ARG A 29 -4.28 2.57 -10.87
CA ARG A 29 -5.09 3.10 -11.99
C ARG A 29 -4.57 4.45 -12.45
N TYR A 30 -4.31 5.36 -11.52
CA TYR A 30 -3.77 6.69 -11.83
C TYR A 30 -2.32 6.62 -12.28
N PHE A 31 -1.52 5.74 -11.68
CA PHE A 31 -0.13 5.55 -12.11
C PHE A 31 -0.05 5.04 -13.56
N GLN A 32 -0.97 4.17 -13.97
CA GLN A 32 -1.11 3.74 -15.36
C GLN A 32 -1.54 4.89 -16.28
N GLN A 33 -2.43 5.78 -15.83
CA GLN A 33 -2.87 6.96 -16.61
C GLN A 33 -1.73 7.95 -16.83
N GLU A 34 -0.85 8.12 -15.85
CA GLU A 34 0.37 8.92 -15.96
C GLU A 34 1.52 8.20 -16.70
N GLU A 35 1.20 7.09 -17.39
CA GLU A 35 2.11 6.24 -18.17
C GLU A 35 3.31 5.72 -17.37
N TYR A 36 3.12 5.53 -16.07
CA TYR A 36 4.14 5.02 -15.14
C TYR A 36 5.36 5.94 -14.95
N TYR A 37 5.24 7.24 -15.25
CA TYR A 37 6.28 8.22 -14.95
C TYR A 37 6.17 8.68 -13.49
N PRO A 38 7.19 8.43 -12.64
CA PRO A 38 7.14 8.77 -11.22
C PRO A 38 6.84 10.25 -10.96
N ASP A 39 7.50 11.16 -11.67
CA ASP A 39 7.38 12.60 -11.42
C ASP A 39 5.96 13.11 -11.71
N ARG A 40 5.35 12.65 -12.81
CA ARG A 40 3.98 13.02 -13.17
C ARG A 40 2.98 12.45 -12.16
N PHE A 41 3.19 11.22 -11.71
CA PHE A 41 2.32 10.57 -10.73
C PHE A 41 2.43 11.21 -9.33
N THR A 42 3.63 11.57 -8.88
CA THR A 42 3.84 12.29 -7.61
C THR A 42 3.23 13.68 -7.66
N ARG A 43 3.42 14.41 -8.77
CA ARG A 43 2.77 15.72 -8.98
C ARG A 43 1.25 15.59 -8.94
N TRP A 44 0.68 14.63 -9.65
CA TRP A 44 -0.75 14.34 -9.62
C TRP A 44 -1.24 14.04 -8.19
N TRP A 45 -0.50 13.24 -7.43
CA TRP A 45 -0.85 12.87 -6.05
C TRP A 45 -0.93 14.10 -5.13
N LEU A 46 0.02 15.03 -5.28
CA LEU A 46 0.05 16.30 -4.55
C LEU A 46 -1.07 17.24 -4.99
N GLU A 47 -1.22 17.47 -6.30
CA GLU A 47 -2.19 18.40 -6.87
C GLU A 47 -3.64 17.98 -6.56
N LYS A 48 -3.93 16.68 -6.63
CA LYS A 48 -5.25 16.13 -6.30
C LYS A 48 -5.44 15.87 -4.81
N ARG A 49 -4.42 16.15 -3.99
CA ARG A 49 -4.42 15.87 -2.55
C ARG A 49 -4.93 14.45 -2.28
N ALA A 50 -4.42 13.49 -3.04
CA ALA A 50 -4.86 12.10 -2.99
C ALA A 50 -4.31 11.38 -1.75
N PHE A 51 -4.32 12.06 -0.61
CA PHE A 51 -3.95 11.54 0.69
C PHE A 51 -4.96 10.50 1.16
N ASP A 52 -4.48 9.56 1.97
CA ASP A 52 -5.38 8.60 2.60
C ASP A 52 -6.00 9.17 3.88
N SER A 53 -7.24 9.62 3.83
CA SER A 53 -7.91 10.12 5.04
C SER A 53 -8.53 9.00 5.88
N ARG A 54 -9.06 7.95 5.23
CA ARG A 54 -9.86 6.92 5.91
C ARG A 54 -9.02 6.00 6.79
N GLY A 55 -7.95 5.43 6.25
CA GLY A 55 -7.02 4.60 7.01
C GLY A 55 -6.28 5.42 8.07
N THR A 56 -5.91 6.66 7.76
CA THR A 56 -5.29 7.58 8.73
C THR A 56 -6.20 7.87 9.92
N VAL A 57 -7.48 8.14 9.71
CA VAL A 57 -8.42 8.35 10.82
C VAL A 57 -8.51 7.10 11.69
N VAL A 58 -8.59 5.91 11.10
CA VAL A 58 -8.61 4.65 11.86
C VAL A 58 -7.32 4.45 12.66
N ALA A 59 -6.16 4.72 12.06
CA ALA A 59 -4.87 4.60 12.73
C ALA A 59 -4.71 5.58 13.90
N ILE A 60 -5.13 6.84 13.72
CA ILE A 60 -5.10 7.85 14.78
C ILE A 60 -6.05 7.47 15.91
N THR A 61 -7.30 7.14 15.60
CA THR A 61 -8.29 6.83 16.65
C THR A 61 -7.92 5.55 17.40
N ALA A 62 -7.51 4.50 16.71
CA ALA A 62 -7.07 3.26 17.35
C ALA A 62 -5.77 3.45 18.15
N GLY A 63 -4.81 4.21 17.62
CA GLY A 63 -3.56 4.52 18.30
C GLY A 63 -3.78 5.29 19.60
N LEU A 64 -4.52 6.41 19.53
CA LEU A 64 -4.82 7.22 20.71
C LEU A 64 -5.70 6.48 21.73
N ALA A 65 -6.70 5.72 21.27
CA ALA A 65 -7.52 4.90 22.17
C ALA A 65 -6.68 3.83 22.88
N THR A 66 -5.77 3.17 22.16
CA THR A 66 -4.88 2.15 22.71
C THR A 66 -3.91 2.75 23.74
N LEU A 67 -3.34 3.94 23.46
CA LEU A 67 -2.48 4.65 24.41
C LEU A 67 -3.26 5.07 25.67
N GLY A 68 -4.50 5.53 25.53
CA GLY A 68 -5.35 5.90 26.65
C GLY A 68 -5.70 4.70 27.56
N VAL A 69 -6.05 3.55 26.98
CA VAL A 69 -6.31 2.33 27.77
C VAL A 69 -5.04 1.74 28.39
N ALA A 70 -3.88 1.94 27.75
CA ALA A 70 -2.59 1.54 28.30
C ALA A 70 -2.26 2.32 29.58
N GLU A 71 -2.45 3.65 29.57
CA GLU A 71 -2.25 4.50 30.75
C GLU A 71 -3.17 4.08 31.92
N LEU A 72 -4.40 3.67 31.61
CA LEU A 72 -5.38 3.19 32.58
C LEU A 72 -5.20 1.72 32.96
N ASN A 73 -4.18 1.02 32.43
CA ASN A 73 -3.93 -0.41 32.63
C ASN A 73 -5.14 -1.32 32.31
N LEU A 74 -5.96 -0.94 31.32
CA LEU A 74 -7.13 -1.72 30.90
C LEU A 74 -6.73 -2.72 29.79
N PRO A 75 -7.18 -3.99 29.84
CA PRO A 75 -6.83 -5.03 28.86
C PRO A 75 -7.63 -4.92 27.56
N LEU A 76 -7.69 -3.72 26.97
CA LEU A 76 -8.52 -3.39 25.81
C LEU A 76 -7.74 -3.19 24.51
N ALA A 77 -6.40 -3.30 24.53
CA ALA A 77 -5.57 -3.13 23.34
C ALA A 77 -5.93 -4.10 22.20
N LEU A 78 -6.16 -5.38 22.54
CA LEU A 78 -6.56 -6.40 21.57
C LEU A 78 -7.93 -6.16 20.94
N PRO A 79 -9.03 -5.98 21.70
CA PRO A 79 -10.33 -5.73 21.09
C PRO A 79 -10.33 -4.45 20.24
N ILE A 80 -9.65 -3.38 20.67
CA ILE A 80 -9.46 -2.17 19.85
C ILE A 80 -8.77 -2.52 18.52
N SER A 81 -7.69 -3.30 18.58
CA SER A 81 -6.91 -3.68 17.40
C SER A 81 -7.70 -4.56 16.42
N ILE A 82 -8.48 -5.52 16.93
CA ILE A 82 -9.35 -6.38 16.09
C ILE A 82 -10.43 -5.53 15.41
N VAL A 83 -11.12 -4.67 16.16
CA VAL A 83 -12.18 -3.82 15.62
C VAL A 83 -11.63 -2.86 14.57
N ALA A 84 -10.52 -2.17 14.85
CA ALA A 84 -9.91 -1.24 13.92
C ALA A 84 -9.36 -1.94 12.66
N ALA A 85 -8.75 -3.13 12.80
CA ALA A 85 -8.32 -3.93 11.64
C ALA A 85 -9.52 -4.40 10.79
N ALA A 86 -10.64 -4.78 11.42
CA ALA A 86 -11.88 -5.11 10.71
C ALA A 86 -12.46 -3.89 9.97
N ILE A 87 -12.45 -2.70 10.59
CA ILE A 87 -12.87 -1.45 9.95
C ILE A 87 -12.01 -1.15 8.72
N LEU A 88 -10.67 -1.30 8.81
CA LEU A 88 -9.79 -1.15 7.64
C LEU A 88 -10.16 -2.11 6.52
N GLY A 89 -10.41 -3.38 6.86
CA GLY A 89 -10.90 -4.38 5.91
C GLY A 89 -12.21 -3.93 5.25
N ILE A 90 -13.20 -3.51 6.03
CA ILE A 90 -14.49 -3.04 5.51
C ILE A 90 -14.30 -1.83 4.58
N ILE A 91 -13.48 -0.86 4.96
CA ILE A 91 -13.16 0.30 4.10
C ILE A 91 -12.56 -0.19 2.79
N ALA A 92 -11.58 -1.09 2.84
CA ALA A 92 -10.92 -1.66 1.67
C ALA A 92 -11.89 -2.40 0.74
N PHE A 93 -12.82 -3.18 1.27
CA PHE A 93 -13.80 -3.93 0.48
C PHE A 93 -14.94 -3.05 -0.06
N ARG A 94 -15.28 -1.94 0.61
CA ARG A 94 -16.27 -0.97 0.15
C ARG A 94 -15.73 0.00 -0.89
N GLU A 95 -14.42 0.10 -1.07
CA GLU A 95 -13.85 0.87 -2.17
C GLU A 95 -14.25 0.25 -3.51
N GLU A 96 -14.63 1.11 -4.46
CA GLU A 96 -14.95 0.71 -5.82
C GLU A 96 -13.76 0.00 -6.46
N ASP A 97 -14.02 -1.12 -7.14
CA ASP A 97 -12.96 -1.85 -7.84
C ASP A 97 -12.57 -1.09 -9.12
N PRO A 98 -11.35 -0.51 -9.19
CA PRO A 98 -10.93 0.29 -10.34
C PRO A 98 -10.80 -0.54 -11.62
N ARG A 99 -10.79 -1.87 -11.52
CA ARG A 99 -10.76 -2.78 -12.67
C ARG A 99 -12.12 -2.87 -13.37
N LYS A 100 -13.21 -2.57 -12.66
CA LYS A 100 -14.58 -2.73 -13.14
C LYS A 100 -15.31 -1.38 -13.32
N VAL A 101 -14.92 -0.35 -12.57
CA VAL A 101 -15.69 0.90 -12.47
C VAL A 101 -14.89 2.11 -12.95
N GLY A 102 -15.59 3.05 -13.60
CA GLY A 102 -15.10 4.37 -14.00
C GLY A 102 -14.80 4.54 -15.49
N LYS A 103 -14.68 5.79 -15.96
CA LYS A 103 -14.46 6.14 -17.38
C LYS A 103 -13.22 5.48 -18.00
N LEU A 104 -12.14 5.39 -17.23
CA LEU A 104 -10.89 4.73 -17.61
C LEU A 104 -10.54 3.68 -16.56
N THR A 105 -10.88 2.42 -16.81
CA THR A 105 -10.64 1.32 -15.88
C THR A 105 -9.15 0.93 -15.82
N LEU A 106 -8.73 0.35 -14.70
CA LEU A 106 -7.42 -0.27 -14.54
C LEU A 106 -7.34 -1.52 -15.41
N LYS A 107 -6.49 -1.50 -16.43
CA LYS A 107 -6.22 -2.68 -17.26
C LYS A 107 -5.03 -3.44 -16.69
N MET A 108 -5.30 -4.64 -16.18
CA MET A 108 -4.27 -5.53 -15.62
C MET A 108 -3.40 -6.15 -16.73
N THR A 109 -2.50 -5.34 -17.30
CA THR A 109 -1.47 -5.82 -18.22
C THR A 109 -0.40 -6.62 -17.45
N GLN A 110 0.50 -7.29 -18.18
CA GLN A 110 1.65 -7.96 -17.56
C GLN A 110 2.51 -6.96 -16.76
N ARG A 111 2.78 -5.76 -17.31
CA ARG A 111 3.54 -4.71 -16.63
C ARG A 111 2.86 -4.28 -15.32
N VAL A 112 1.57 -3.96 -15.37
CA VAL A 112 0.78 -3.58 -14.17
C VAL A 112 0.83 -4.69 -13.13
N THR A 113 0.62 -5.94 -13.54
CA THR A 113 0.63 -7.08 -12.63
C THR A 113 1.99 -7.26 -11.96
N ARG A 114 3.10 -7.09 -12.69
CA ARG A 114 4.45 -7.14 -12.12
C ARG A 114 4.68 -6.04 -11.08
N ILE A 115 4.37 -4.78 -11.42
CA ILE A 115 4.55 -3.65 -10.49
C ILE A 115 3.68 -3.83 -9.25
N TYR A 116 2.41 -4.20 -9.42
CA TYR A 116 1.47 -4.40 -8.31
C TYR A 116 1.95 -5.50 -7.35
N ARG A 117 2.32 -6.67 -7.88
CA ARG A 117 2.80 -7.80 -7.07
C ARG A 117 4.09 -7.46 -6.34
N LEU A 118 5.04 -6.81 -7.03
CA LEU A 118 6.29 -6.40 -6.39
C LEU A 118 6.07 -5.35 -5.30
N ALA A 119 5.20 -4.36 -5.55
CA ALA A 119 4.84 -3.35 -4.54
C ALA A 119 4.21 -4.00 -3.30
N LEU A 120 3.32 -4.98 -3.49
CA LEU A 120 2.73 -5.76 -2.41
C LEU A 120 3.78 -6.52 -1.60
N VAL A 121 4.74 -7.17 -2.26
CA VAL A 121 5.83 -7.88 -1.57
C VAL A 121 6.69 -6.91 -0.77
N ILE A 122 7.13 -5.81 -1.38
CA ILE A 122 7.97 -4.81 -0.70
C ILE A 122 7.23 -4.22 0.51
N TYR A 123 5.96 -3.84 0.34
CA TYR A 123 5.13 -3.32 1.43
C TYR A 123 4.98 -4.35 2.56
N THR A 124 4.70 -5.61 2.21
CA THR A 124 4.53 -6.70 3.17
C THR A 124 5.82 -6.97 3.94
N ILE A 125 6.97 -7.00 3.27
CA ILE A 125 8.27 -7.16 3.93
C ILE A 125 8.52 -5.97 4.87
N ALA A 126 8.30 -4.74 4.41
CA ALA A 126 8.52 -3.54 5.22
C ALA A 126 7.66 -3.54 6.49
N ILE A 127 6.36 -3.84 6.39
CA ILE A 127 5.49 -3.88 7.56
C ILE A 127 5.83 -5.04 8.49
N LEU A 128 6.24 -6.20 7.97
CA LEU A 128 6.66 -7.33 8.81
C LEU A 128 7.97 -7.02 9.58
N LEU A 129 8.92 -6.32 8.95
CA LEU A 129 10.15 -5.89 9.62
C LEU A 129 9.85 -4.90 10.75
N VAL A 130 8.98 -3.91 10.49
CA VAL A 130 8.56 -2.96 11.53
C VAL A 130 7.79 -3.70 12.63
N ALA A 131 6.83 -4.56 12.26
CA ALA A 131 6.06 -5.37 13.20
C ALA A 131 6.95 -6.24 14.08
N ALA A 132 8.01 -6.86 13.54
CA ALA A 132 8.96 -7.66 14.31
C ALA A 132 9.66 -6.85 15.41
N GLY A 133 10.02 -5.58 15.13
CA GLY A 133 10.59 -4.66 16.12
C GLY A 133 9.63 -4.38 17.28
N PHE A 134 8.35 -4.11 16.97
CA PHE A 134 7.31 -3.93 17.99
C PHE A 134 6.96 -5.23 18.72
N PHE A 135 7.01 -6.37 18.02
CA PHE A 135 6.67 -7.69 18.56
C PHE A 135 7.67 -8.14 19.63
N HIS A 136 8.95 -7.81 19.47
CA HIS A 136 9.98 -8.13 20.45
C HIS A 136 9.74 -7.43 21.80
N ASN A 137 9.27 -6.18 21.77
CA ASN A 137 8.99 -5.35 22.94
C ASN A 137 7.48 -5.09 23.12
N ALA A 138 6.66 -6.13 22.87
CA ALA A 138 5.22 -6.00 22.89
C ALA A 138 4.73 -5.52 24.26
N SER A 139 3.95 -4.45 24.24
CA SER A 139 3.29 -3.83 25.39
C SER A 139 2.09 -3.02 24.87
N PRO A 140 1.12 -2.65 25.71
CA PRO A 140 -0.02 -1.86 25.26
C PRO A 140 0.40 -0.52 24.64
N VAL A 141 1.45 0.11 25.20
CA VAL A 141 2.04 1.34 24.66
C VAL A 141 2.67 1.10 23.28
N ALA A 142 3.40 0.00 23.11
CA ALA A 142 3.97 -0.38 21.82
C ALA A 142 2.89 -0.64 20.76
N VAL A 143 1.76 -1.25 21.13
CA VAL A 143 0.61 -1.46 20.22
C VAL A 143 0.03 -0.11 19.77
N GLY A 144 -0.14 0.85 20.69
CA GLY A 144 -0.61 2.19 20.36
C GLY A 144 0.31 2.94 19.39
N TRP A 145 1.62 2.87 19.60
CA TRP A 145 2.60 3.45 18.68
C TRP A 145 2.64 2.72 17.33
N PHE A 146 2.49 1.40 17.30
CA PHE A 146 2.45 0.65 16.05
C PHE A 146 1.24 1.03 15.19
N TRP A 147 0.09 1.36 15.81
CA TRP A 147 -1.05 1.97 15.12
C TRP A 147 -0.69 3.32 14.48
N LEU A 148 -0.03 4.21 15.21
CA LEU A 148 0.36 5.52 14.68
C LEU A 148 1.38 5.41 13.53
N VAL A 149 2.29 4.43 13.59
CA VAL A 149 3.21 4.14 12.48
C VAL A 149 2.45 3.75 11.19
N GLN A 150 1.26 3.16 11.27
CA GLN A 150 0.46 2.82 10.09
C GLN A 150 0.08 4.05 9.26
N ILE A 151 0.01 5.25 9.86
CA ILE A 151 -0.24 6.50 9.14
C ILE A 151 0.80 6.68 8.03
N ILE A 152 2.08 6.43 8.33
CA ILE A 152 3.17 6.52 7.34
C ILE A 152 2.92 5.52 6.22
N PHE A 153 2.61 4.27 6.54
CA PHE A 153 2.35 3.23 5.55
C PHE A 153 1.15 3.55 4.64
N PHE A 154 0.07 4.08 5.20
CA PHE A 154 -1.13 4.43 4.44
C PHE A 154 -0.89 5.65 3.53
N GLN A 155 -0.21 6.69 4.03
CA GLN A 155 0.10 7.87 3.22
C GLN A 155 1.11 7.58 2.11
N THR A 156 2.06 6.68 2.36
CA THR A 156 3.10 6.34 1.39
C THR A 156 2.69 5.26 0.39
N THR A 157 1.39 4.87 0.33
CA THR A 157 0.88 3.86 -0.62
C THR A 157 1.35 4.08 -2.07
N PHE A 158 1.35 5.33 -2.55
CA PHE A 158 1.80 5.68 -3.91
C PHE A 158 3.31 5.43 -4.12
N ALA A 159 4.13 5.67 -3.10
CA ALA A 159 5.57 5.56 -3.17
C ALA A 159 6.01 4.09 -3.34
N TRP A 160 5.30 3.13 -2.74
CA TRP A 160 5.56 1.71 -2.93
C TRP A 160 5.38 1.25 -4.39
N LEU A 161 4.41 1.83 -5.12
CA LEU A 161 4.22 1.57 -6.55
C LEU A 161 5.35 2.16 -7.38
N ILE A 162 5.80 3.38 -7.04
CA ILE A 162 6.93 4.04 -7.70
C ILE A 162 8.21 3.21 -7.50
N ALA A 163 8.48 2.79 -6.26
CA ALA A 163 9.63 1.97 -5.92
C ALA A 163 9.63 0.65 -6.71
N ALA A 164 8.48 -0.04 -6.78
CA ALA A 164 8.35 -1.26 -7.57
C ALA A 164 8.60 -1.03 -9.07
N ASN A 165 8.09 0.06 -9.65
CA ASN A 165 8.36 0.41 -11.05
C ASN A 165 9.85 0.74 -11.27
N GLY A 166 10.49 1.44 -10.33
CA GLY A 166 11.92 1.74 -10.39
C GLY A 166 12.79 0.48 -10.40
N ILE A 167 12.46 -0.51 -9.57
CA ILE A 167 13.14 -1.82 -9.54
C ILE A 167 12.95 -2.59 -10.85
N LEU A 168 11.75 -2.52 -11.45
CA LEU A 168 11.43 -3.24 -12.70
C LEU A 168 11.87 -2.51 -13.97
N TRP A 169 12.20 -1.22 -13.87
CA TRP A 169 12.53 -0.37 -15.01
C TRP A 169 13.63 -0.92 -15.92
N PRO A 170 14.76 -1.48 -15.42
CA PRO A 170 15.81 -2.00 -16.29
C PRO A 170 15.33 -3.15 -17.20
N GLY A 171 14.46 -4.02 -16.69
CA GLY A 171 13.88 -5.11 -17.46
C GLY A 171 12.87 -4.60 -18.49
N GLU A 172 12.06 -3.62 -18.11
CA GLU A 172 11.06 -3.01 -19.00
C GLU A 172 11.73 -2.25 -20.15
N LYS A 173 12.82 -1.52 -19.88
CA LYS A 173 13.59 -0.80 -20.89
C LYS A 173 14.13 -1.74 -21.96
N ARG A 174 14.68 -2.90 -21.58
CA ARG A 174 15.15 -3.91 -22.55
C ARG A 174 14.05 -4.42 -23.47
N ILE A 175 12.84 -4.62 -22.94
CA ILE A 175 11.68 -5.05 -23.73
C ILE A 175 11.29 -3.95 -24.74
N GLN A 176 11.24 -2.69 -24.28
CA GLN A 176 10.91 -1.55 -25.13
C GLN A 176 11.96 -1.31 -26.22
N ASP A 177 13.25 -1.44 -25.87
CA ASP A 177 14.35 -1.31 -26.83
C ASP A 177 14.27 -2.39 -27.93
N GLY A 178 13.86 -3.61 -27.58
CA GLY A 178 13.62 -4.69 -28.55
C GLY A 178 12.51 -4.34 -29.56
N PHE A 179 11.35 -3.88 -29.07
CA PHE A 179 10.26 -3.44 -29.96
C PHE A 179 10.64 -2.22 -30.80
N MET A 180 11.42 -1.31 -30.24
CA MET A 180 11.94 -0.14 -30.97
C MET A 180 12.87 -0.56 -32.12
N GLN A 181 13.76 -1.52 -31.88
CA GLN A 181 14.64 -2.06 -32.93
C GLN A 181 13.86 -2.79 -34.02
N GLU A 182 12.86 -3.59 -33.66
CA GLU A 182 11.98 -4.27 -34.60
C GLU A 182 11.19 -3.27 -35.47
N ALA A 183 10.61 -2.24 -34.85
CA ALA A 183 9.91 -1.18 -35.56
C ALA A 183 10.82 -0.44 -36.55
N LYS A 184 12.05 -0.10 -36.15
CA LYS A 184 13.07 0.50 -37.04
C LYS A 184 13.42 -0.42 -38.20
N ALA A 185 13.57 -1.72 -37.95
CA ALA A 185 13.88 -2.70 -39.00
C ALA A 185 12.74 -2.89 -39.99
N ILE A 186 11.48 -2.76 -39.56
CA ILE A 186 10.32 -2.79 -40.46
C ILE A 186 10.23 -1.49 -41.27
N LEU A 187 10.38 -0.34 -40.63
CA LEU A 187 10.31 0.96 -41.33
C LEU A 187 11.38 1.09 -42.42
N GLY A 188 12.62 0.70 -42.14
CA GLY A 188 13.69 0.71 -43.14
C GLY A 188 13.51 -0.27 -44.31
N LYS A 189 12.52 -1.17 -44.24
CA LYS A 189 12.13 -2.02 -45.38
C LYS A 189 11.01 -1.42 -46.23
N VAL A 190 10.22 -0.50 -45.68
CA VAL A 190 9.05 0.09 -46.34
C VAL A 190 9.38 1.43 -46.99
N ASP A 191 10.30 2.21 -46.39
CA ASP A 191 10.76 3.50 -46.90
C ASP A 191 12.29 3.59 -46.69
N PRO A 192 13.11 3.06 -47.63
CA PRO A 192 14.57 3.01 -47.50
C PRO A 192 15.26 4.37 -47.64
#